data_AF-A0A099BWL7-F1
#
_entry.id   AF-A0A099BWL7-F1
#
_cell.length_a   1.000
_cell.length_b   1.000
_cell.length_c   1.000
_cell.angle_alpha   90.00
_cell.angle_beta   90.00
_cell.angle_gamma   90.00
#
_symmetry.space_group_name_H-M   'P 1'
#
loop_
_entity.id
_entity.type
_entity.pdbx_description
1 polymer ?
#
loop_
_entity_poly.entity_id
_entity_poly.type
_entity_poly.pdbx_seq_one_letter_code
_entity_poly.pdbx_strand_id
1 'polypeptide(L)'
;KRTSRLIQDIDDELEMTTKDLIGTLNVSESTLYRWRKKQLVRYRYTEGGDVRYFFKSIVIATKCNRLRVSGMRNDEVLGRLNRFKDNLIMSSCLNPKNRQL
;
A
#
# COMPACT_ATOMS: atom_id res chain seq x y z
N LYS A 1 2.38 -26.22 -0.38
CA LYS A 1 2.84 -25.53 0.85
C LYS A 1 4.03 -24.56 0.64
N ARG A 2 4.97 -24.81 -0.29
CA ARG A 2 6.08 -23.86 -0.58
C ARG A 2 5.65 -22.63 -1.40
N THR A 3 4.78 -22.82 -2.39
CA THR A 3 4.23 -21.74 -3.23
C THR A 3 3.37 -20.74 -2.46
N SER A 4 2.66 -21.16 -1.41
CA SER A 4 1.82 -20.24 -0.61
C SER A 4 2.63 -19.30 0.29
N ARG A 5 3.83 -19.71 0.74
CA ARG A 5 4.71 -18.84 1.55
C ARG A 5 5.33 -17.76 0.68
N LEU A 6 5.85 -18.13 -0.50
CA LEU A 6 6.39 -17.16 -1.45
C LEU A 6 5.37 -16.08 -1.86
N ILE A 7 4.10 -16.45 -2.07
CA ILE A 7 3.03 -15.48 -2.36
C ILE A 7 2.74 -14.59 -1.14
N GLN A 8 2.78 -15.14 0.07
CA GLN A 8 2.60 -14.37 1.32
C GLN A 8 3.74 -13.38 1.55
N ASP A 9 4.99 -13.78 1.27
CA ASP A 9 6.16 -12.91 1.47
C ASP A 9 6.13 -11.73 0.49
N ILE A 10 5.73 -11.96 -0.77
CA ILE A 10 5.54 -10.89 -1.77
C ILE A 10 4.43 -9.91 -1.35
N ASP A 11 3.29 -10.42 -0.86
CA ASP A 11 2.19 -9.58 -0.37
C ASP A 11 2.59 -8.76 0.87
N ASP A 12 3.54 -9.27 1.67
CA ASP A 12 4.04 -8.64 2.89
C ASP A 12 5.07 -7.54 2.61
N GLU A 13 5.78 -7.62 1.49
CA GLU A 13 6.77 -6.65 1.02
C GLU A 13 6.19 -5.53 0.15
N LEU A 14 4.91 -5.63 -0.27
CA LEU A 14 4.31 -4.60 -1.11
C LEU A 14 4.27 -3.25 -0.40
N GLU A 15 4.88 -2.25 -1.02
CA GLU A 15 4.99 -0.89 -0.51
C GLU A 15 4.39 0.13 -1.48
N MET A 16 3.84 1.20 -0.91
CA MET A 16 3.30 2.35 -1.63
C MET A 16 4.15 3.58 -1.36
N THR A 17 4.42 4.38 -2.39
CA THR A 17 4.99 5.72 -2.21
C THR A 17 3.97 6.67 -1.60
N THR A 18 4.46 7.83 -1.12
CA THR A 18 3.60 8.97 -0.79
C THR A 18 2.66 9.32 -1.96
N LYS A 19 3.17 9.35 -3.19
CA LYS A 19 2.38 9.69 -4.38
C LYS A 19 1.28 8.66 -4.65
N ASP A 20 1.60 7.37 -4.54
CA ASP A 20 0.63 6.29 -4.74
C ASP A 20 -0.53 6.40 -3.74
N LEU A 21 -0.23 6.66 -2.47
CA LEU A 21 -1.28 6.79 -1.44
C LEU A 21 -2.12 8.04 -1.59
N ILE A 22 -1.51 9.17 -1.92
CA ILE A 22 -2.25 10.40 -2.23
C ILE A 22 -3.20 10.15 -3.40
N GLY A 23 -2.71 9.56 -4.50
CA GLY A 23 -3.54 9.25 -5.66
C GLY A 23 -4.62 8.21 -5.38
N THR A 24 -4.32 7.20 -4.55
CA THR A 24 -5.24 6.09 -4.26
C THR A 24 -6.34 6.51 -3.29
N LEU A 25 -6.00 7.21 -2.21
CA LEU A 25 -6.92 7.51 -1.11
C LEU A 25 -7.39 8.97 -1.09
N ASN A 26 -6.90 9.81 -2.00
CA ASN A 26 -7.18 11.25 -2.04
C ASN A 26 -6.92 11.93 -0.69
N VAL A 27 -5.83 11.54 -0.03
CA VAL A 27 -5.38 12.12 1.24
C VAL A 27 -4.25 13.09 1.00
N SER A 28 -4.09 14.09 1.87
CA SER A 28 -2.96 15.00 1.82
C SER A 28 -1.69 14.37 2.38
N GLU A 29 -0.53 14.89 1.97
CA GLU A 29 0.76 14.50 2.55
C GLU A 29 0.81 14.75 4.07
N SER A 30 0.21 15.84 4.56
CA SER A 30 0.09 16.11 5.99
C SER A 30 -0.74 15.04 6.73
N THR A 31 -1.70 14.41 6.05
CA THR A 31 -2.45 13.28 6.61
C THR A 31 -1.55 12.05 6.75
N LEU A 32 -0.74 11.76 5.73
CA LEU A 32 0.23 10.67 5.79
C LEU A 32 1.32 10.91 6.84
N TYR A 33 1.79 12.15 6.99
CA TYR A 33 2.67 12.53 8.10
C TYR A 33 2.04 12.24 9.46
N ARG A 34 0.76 12.57 9.66
CA ARG A 34 0.04 12.27 10.91
C ARG A 34 -0.08 10.76 11.15
N TRP A 35 -0.28 9.96 10.11
CA TRP A 35 -0.30 8.49 10.23
C TRP A 35 1.04 7.96 10.74
N ARG A 36 2.16 8.45 10.20
CA ARG A 36 3.52 8.10 10.67
C ARG A 36 3.77 8.56 12.10
N LYS A 37 3.49 9.83 12.39
CA LYS A 37 3.69 10.42 13.73
C LYS A 37 2.91 9.67 14.82
N LYS A 38 1.72 9.18 14.50
CA LYS A 38 0.87 8.37 15.40
C LYS A 38 1.11 6.86 15.31
N GLN A 39 2.07 6.41 14.49
CA GLN A 39 2.39 5.00 14.27
C GLN A 39 1.16 4.16 13.87
N LEU A 40 0.25 4.73 13.08
CA LEU A 40 -0.98 4.04 12.64
C LEU A 40 -0.69 2.95 11.60
N VAL A 41 0.40 3.10 10.85
CA VAL A 41 0.83 2.20 9.80
C VAL A 41 2.34 2.07 9.81
N ARG A 42 2.86 0.90 9.41
CA ARG A 42 4.29 0.68 9.20
C ARG A 42 4.76 1.46 7.98
N TYR A 43 5.95 2.03 8.09
CA TYR A 43 6.63 2.74 7.03
C TYR A 43 8.15 2.57 7.18
N ARG A 44 8.88 2.86 6.12
CA ARG A 44 10.34 3.01 6.16
C ARG A 44 10.78 4.17 5.28
N TYR A 45 12.01 4.61 5.49
CA TYR A 45 12.69 5.52 4.57
C TYR A 45 13.50 4.70 3.55
N THR A 46 13.57 5.18 2.31
CA THR A 46 14.56 4.72 1.34
C THR A 46 15.91 5.36 1.65
N GLU A 47 16.98 4.90 0.99
CA GLU A 47 18.30 5.53 1.09
C GLU A 47 18.27 7.00 0.65
N GLY A 48 17.39 7.36 -0.29
CA GLY A 48 17.17 8.74 -0.73
C GLY A 48 16.29 9.59 0.19
N GLY A 49 15.83 9.05 1.33
CA GLY A 49 14.97 9.76 2.27
C GLY A 49 13.48 9.77 1.92
N ASP A 50 13.08 9.14 0.82
CA ASP A 50 11.66 8.98 0.46
C ASP A 50 10.95 8.04 1.42
N VAL A 51 9.64 8.23 1.58
CA VAL A 51 8.82 7.41 2.46
C VAL A 51 8.12 6.30 1.69
N ARG A 52 8.23 5.07 2.22
CA ARG A 52 7.48 3.90 1.75
C ARG A 52 6.55 3.39 2.84
N TYR A 53 5.30 3.11 2.48
CA TYR A 53 4.27 2.63 3.39
C TYR A 53 3.90 1.19 3.04
N PHE A 54 3.90 0.30 4.04
CA PHE A 54 3.61 -1.12 3.82
C PHE A 54 2.12 -1.32 3.57
N PHE A 55 1.76 -1.83 2.37
CA PHE A 55 0.38 -2.01 1.93
C PHE A 55 -0.45 -2.82 2.93
N LYS A 56 0.07 -3.98 3.36
CA LYS A 56 -0.59 -4.86 4.35
C LYS A 56 -0.87 -4.15 5.66
N SER A 57 0.05 -3.28 6.12
CA SER A 57 -0.15 -2.51 7.35
C SER A 57 -1.33 -1.55 7.24
N ILE A 58 -1.53 -0.92 6.08
CA ILE A 58 -2.63 0.02 5.83
C ILE A 58 -3.97 -0.73 5.78
N VAL A 59 -3.99 -1.88 5.10
CA VAL A 59 -5.17 -2.75 5.03
C VAL A 59 -5.59 -3.21 6.43
N ILE A 60 -4.65 -3.69 7.25
CA ILE A 60 -4.93 -4.12 8.62
C ILE A 60 -5.43 -2.94 9.47
N ALA A 61 -4.75 -1.78 9.40
CA ALA A 61 -5.16 -0.61 10.16
C ALA A 61 -6.58 -0.15 9.82
N THR A 62 -6.96 -0.24 8.54
CA THR A 62 -8.32 0.09 8.06
C THR A 62 -9.34 -0.95 8.56
N LYS A 63 -9.06 -2.25 8.39
CA LYS A 63 -9.95 -3.35 8.86
C LYS A 63 -10.17 -3.32 10.36
N CYS A 64 -9.15 -2.94 11.14
CA CYS A 64 -9.23 -2.84 12.60
C CYS A 64 -9.78 -1.49 13.08
N ASN A 65 -10.30 -0.62 12.20
CA ASN A 65 -10.79 0.72 12.53
C ASN A 65 -9.76 1.65 13.21
N ARG A 66 -8.46 1.34 13.09
CA ARG A 66 -7.36 2.16 13.64
C ARG A 66 -6.98 3.32 12.72
N LEU A 67 -7.27 3.17 11.44
CA LEU A 67 -7.06 4.19 10.43
C LEU A 67 -8.42 4.55 9.81
N ARG A 68 -8.70 5.86 9.77
CA ARG A 68 -9.88 6.43 9.11
C ARG A 68 -9.42 7.48 8.12
N VAL A 69 -10.00 7.44 6.93
CA VAL A 69 -9.83 8.48 5.90
C VAL A 69 -11.07 9.38 5.98
N SER A 70 -10.85 10.68 6.14
CA SER A 70 -11.97 11.63 6.22
C SER A 70 -12.77 11.61 4.91
N GLY A 71 -14.10 11.58 5.02
CA GLY A 71 -14.99 11.54 3.86
C GLY A 71 -15.07 10.19 3.14
N MET A 72 -14.46 9.12 3.67
CA MET A 72 -14.46 7.80 3.04
C MET A 72 -14.82 6.71 4.04
N ARG A 73 -15.70 5.78 3.64
CA ARG A 73 -16.01 4.59 4.44
C ARG A 73 -14.91 3.54 4.30
N ASN A 74 -14.74 2.68 5.29
CA ASN A 74 -13.64 1.71 5.29
C ASN A 74 -13.72 0.69 4.15
N ASP A 75 -14.93 0.28 3.74
CA ASP A 75 -15.12 -0.58 2.56
C ASP A 75 -14.66 0.11 1.27
N GLU A 76 -14.90 1.42 1.13
CA GLU A 76 -14.39 2.20 0.01
C GLU A 76 -12.85 2.32 0.04
N VAL A 77 -12.26 2.60 1.20
CA VAL A 77 -10.79 2.61 1.36
C VAL A 77 -10.19 1.28 0.92
N LEU A 78 -10.75 0.17 1.39
CA LEU A 78 -10.29 -1.18 1.04
C LEU A 78 -10.48 -1.47 -0.45
N GLY A 79 -11.59 -1.03 -1.06
CA GLY A 79 -11.84 -1.16 -2.49
C GLY A 79 -10.79 -0.44 -3.34
N ARG A 80 -10.42 0.79 -2.96
CA ARG A 80 -9.37 1.56 -3.66
C ARG A 80 -7.99 0.92 -3.52
N LEU A 81 -7.64 0.43 -2.34
CA LEU A 81 -6.38 -0.29 -2.10
C LEU A 81 -6.31 -1.60 -2.92
N ASN A 82 -7.41 -2.36 -2.99
CA ASN A 82 -7.45 -3.56 -3.83
C ASN A 82 -7.28 -3.22 -5.31
N ARG A 83 -7.97 -2.18 -5.82
CA ARG A 83 -7.79 -1.73 -7.21
C ARG A 83 -6.35 -1.31 -7.50
N PHE A 84 -5.68 -0.63 -6.56
CA PHE A 84 -4.26 -0.32 -6.70
C PHE A 84 -3.41 -1.60 -6.86
N LYS A 85 -3.62 -2.59 -5.99
CA LYS A 85 -2.91 -3.88 -6.06
C LYS A 85 -3.20 -4.62 -7.38
N ASP A 86 -4.46 -4.66 -7.81
CA ASP A 86 -4.87 -5.32 -9.03
C ASP A 86 -4.25 -4.66 -10.28
N ASN A 87 -4.19 -3.33 -10.29
CA ASN A 87 -3.52 -2.58 -11.36
C ASN A 87 -2.02 -2.89 -11.43
N LEU A 88 -1.36 -3.04 -10.28
CA LEU A 88 0.05 -3.41 -10.23
C LEU A 88 0.28 -4.83 -10.79
N ILE A 89 -0.55 -5.79 -10.38
CA ILE A 89 -0.51 -7.17 -10.91
C ILE A 89 -0.78 -7.18 -12.41
N MET A 90 -1.80 -6.45 -12.87
CA MET A 90 -2.12 -6.37 -14.29
C MET A 90 -0.95 -5.76 -15.09
N SER A 91 -0.32 -4.70 -14.58
CA SER A 91 0.83 -4.07 -15.24
C SER A 91 2.06 -4.99 -15.31
N SER A 92 2.26 -5.87 -14.33
CA SER A 92 3.36 -6.84 -14.33
C SER A 92 3.06 -8.05 -15.22
N CYS A 93 1.81 -8.50 -15.31
CA CYS A 93 1.39 -9.57 -16.21
C CYS A 93 1.36 -9.15 -17.69
N LEU A 94 1.05 -7.89 -17.98
CA LEU A 94 0.96 -7.35 -19.35
C LEU A 94 2.30 -6.84 -19.92
N ASN A 95 3.39 -6.88 -19.14
CA ASN A 95 4.72 -6.51 -19.62
C ASN A 95 5.58 -7.77 -19.92
N PRO A 96 5.50 -8.36 -21.13
CA PRO A 96 6.38 -9.46 -21.53
C PRO A 96 7.85 -9.04 -21.67
N LYS A 97 8.18 -7.73 -21.59
CA LYS A 97 9.54 -7.20 -21.75
C LYS A 97 10.48 -7.42 -20.55
N ASN A 98 9.99 -7.85 -19.40
CA ASN A 98 10.82 -8.14 -18.22
C ASN A 98 11.04 -9.65 -17.98
N ARG A 99 10.74 -10.52 -18.96
CA ARG A 99 11.04 -11.97 -18.88
C ARG A 99 12.41 -12.35 -19.43
N GLN A 100 13.24 -11.39 -19.81
CA GLN A 100 14.63 -11.64 -20.17
C GLN A 100 15.51 -10.61 -19.49
N LEU A 101 16.20 -11.03 -18.43
CA LEU A 101 17.63 -10.90 -18.20
C LEU A 101 18.01 -11.84 -17.05
#